data_AF-A0A3D0RWX4-F1
#
_entry.id   AF-A0A3D0RWX4-F1
#
_cell.length_a   1.000
_cell.length_b   1.000
_cell.length_c   1.000
_cell.angle_alpha   90.00
_cell.angle_beta   90.00
_cell.angle_gamma   90.00
#
_symmetry.space_group_name_H-M   'P 1'
#
loop_
_entity.id
_entity.type
_entity.pdbx_description
1 polymer ?
#
loop_
_entity_poly.entity_id
_entity_poly.type
_entity_poly.pdbx_seq_one_letter_code
_entity_poly.pdbx_strand_id
1 'polypeptide(L)'
;MSTRERLSATVEADLLAVGRAAVEAGRADSLSAWVNDALRRQAEHDQRLQAFDEFLAEYEAEHGEITEAEMAEADRYYRSRARVVRSSGVA
;
A
#
# COMPACT_ATOMS: atom_id res chain seq x y z
N MET A 1 -3.54 -26.69 6.22
CA MET A 1 -4.58 -26.53 5.18
C MET A 1 -5.47 -25.38 5.61
N SER A 2 -5.51 -24.27 4.88
CA SER A 2 -6.41 -23.16 5.22
C SER A 2 -7.83 -23.57 4.84
N THR A 3 -8.72 -23.63 5.83
CA THR A 3 -10.16 -23.79 5.63
C THR A 3 -10.70 -22.53 4.99
N ARG A 4 -11.33 -22.67 3.81
CA ARG A 4 -11.93 -21.55 3.08
C ARG A 4 -13.36 -21.37 3.57
N GLU A 5 -13.68 -20.19 4.10
CA GLU A 5 -15.02 -19.86 4.57
C GLU A 5 -15.84 -19.16 3.48
N ARG A 6 -17.16 -19.30 3.52
CA ARG A 6 -18.07 -18.63 2.57
C ARG A 6 -18.42 -17.25 3.08
N LEU A 7 -18.11 -16.24 2.27
CA LEU A 7 -18.50 -14.85 2.48
C LEU A 7 -19.57 -14.46 1.46
N SER A 8 -20.66 -13.85 1.92
CA SER A 8 -21.65 -13.18 1.06
C SER A 8 -21.51 -11.67 1.27
N ALA A 9 -21.23 -10.94 0.21
CA ALA A 9 -21.04 -9.49 0.24
C ALA A 9 -21.68 -8.84 -0.99
N THR A 10 -22.17 -7.62 -0.82
CA THR A 10 -22.60 -6.77 -1.94
C THR A 10 -21.36 -6.07 -2.48
N VAL A 11 -21.17 -6.13 -3.80
CA VAL A 11 -20.05 -5.49 -4.49
C VAL A 11 -20.59 -4.62 -5.60
N GLU A 12 -19.90 -3.51 -5.85
CA GLU A 12 -20.23 -2.62 -6.96
C GLU A 12 -20.08 -3.35 -8.31
N ALA A 13 -20.95 -2.99 -9.26
CA ALA A 13 -21.05 -3.69 -10.54
C ALA A 13 -19.78 -3.55 -11.39
N ASP A 14 -19.09 -2.42 -11.29
CA ASP A 14 -17.84 -2.13 -11.97
C ASP A 14 -16.67 -2.99 -11.43
N LEU A 15 -16.57 -3.14 -10.11
CA LEU A 15 -15.59 -4.02 -9.46
C LEU A 15 -15.79 -5.47 -9.88
N LEU A 16 -17.05 -5.89 -9.97
CA LEU A 16 -17.39 -7.23 -10.41
C LEU A 16 -17.03 -7.45 -11.90
N ALA A 17 -17.19 -6.44 -12.75
CA ALA A 17 -16.75 -6.48 -14.14
C ALA A 17 -15.22 -6.59 -14.27
N VAL A 18 -14.47 -5.82 -13.47
CA VAL A 18 -12.99 -5.91 -13.43
C VAL A 18 -12.53 -7.30 -13.01
N GLY A 19 -13.16 -7.88 -11.99
CA GLY A 19 -12.86 -9.23 -11.53
C GLY A 19 -13.12 -10.29 -12.60
N ARG A 20 -14.24 -10.20 -13.32
CA ARG A 20 -14.53 -11.11 -14.45
C ARG A 20 -13.51 -10.97 -15.58
N ALA A 21 -13.18 -9.74 -15.97
CA ALA A 21 -12.17 -9.48 -17.00
C ALA A 21 -10.78 -10.01 -16.61
N ALA A 22 -10.44 -10.01 -15.31
CA ALA A 22 -9.20 -10.61 -14.82
C ALA A 22 -9.19 -12.13 -14.97
N VAL A 23 -10.32 -12.80 -14.72
CA VAL A 23 -10.45 -14.25 -14.92
C VAL A 23 -10.42 -14.61 -16.40
N GLU A 24 -11.16 -13.89 -17.25
CA GLU A 24 -11.16 -14.10 -18.71
C GLU A 24 -9.77 -13.92 -19.32
N ALA A 25 -9.00 -12.95 -18.81
CA ALA A 25 -7.61 -12.73 -19.23
C ALA A 25 -6.61 -13.73 -18.62
N GLY A 26 -7.06 -14.72 -17.84
CA GLY A 26 -6.20 -15.72 -17.20
C GLY A 26 -5.30 -15.19 -16.09
N ARG A 27 -5.56 -13.98 -15.57
CA ARG A 27 -4.81 -13.39 -14.45
C ARG A 27 -5.22 -13.98 -13.09
N ALA A 28 -6.36 -14.66 -13.04
CA ALA A 28 -6.83 -15.38 -11.87
C ALA A 28 -7.67 -16.59 -12.30
N ASP A 29 -7.56 -17.71 -11.57
CA ASP A 29 -8.26 -18.95 -11.90
C ASP A 29 -9.79 -18.88 -11.66
N SER A 30 -10.22 -17.95 -10.80
CA SER A 30 -11.63 -17.73 -10.47
C SER A 30 -11.83 -16.38 -9.82
N LEU A 31 -13.09 -15.92 -9.76
CA LEU A 31 -13.42 -14.68 -9.06
C LEU A 31 -13.06 -14.76 -7.56
N SER A 32 -13.26 -15.91 -6.92
CA SER A 32 -12.85 -16.10 -5.52
C SER A 32 -11.33 -16.03 -5.34
N ALA A 33 -10.54 -16.56 -6.28
CA ALA A 33 -9.09 -16.42 -6.24
C ALA A 33 -8.68 -14.94 -6.37
N TRP A 34 -9.28 -14.23 -7.33
CA TRP A 34 -9.04 -12.80 -7.52
C TRP A 34 -9.39 -11.95 -6.29
N VAL A 35 -10.55 -12.20 -5.66
CA VAL A 35 -10.97 -11.52 -4.42
C VAL A 35 -10.01 -11.84 -3.28
N ASN A 36 -9.63 -13.10 -3.09
CA ASN A 36 -8.71 -13.49 -2.01
C ASN A 36 -7.32 -12.83 -2.18
N ASP A 37 -6.83 -12.71 -3.41
CA ASP A 37 -5.55 -12.03 -3.66
C ASP A 37 -5.64 -10.52 -3.40
N ALA A 38 -6.76 -9.88 -3.77
CA ALA A 38 -7.00 -8.48 -3.43
C ALA A 38 -7.05 -8.25 -1.92
N LEU A 39 -7.81 -9.09 -1.19
CA LEU A 39 -7.91 -9.02 0.27
C LEU A 39 -6.57 -9.26 0.96
N ARG A 40 -5.74 -10.17 0.44
CA ARG A 40 -4.39 -10.41 0.98
C ARG A 40 -3.50 -9.19 0.81
N ARG A 41 -3.50 -8.58 -0.38
CA ARG A 41 -2.72 -7.36 -0.64
C ARG A 41 -3.15 -6.22 0.26
N GLN A 42 -4.46 -6.07 0.48
CA GLN A 42 -4.98 -5.06 1.41
C GLN A 42 -4.52 -5.34 2.84
N ALA A 43 -4.67 -6.57 3.33
CA ALA A 43 -4.25 -6.94 4.68
C ALA A 43 -2.74 -6.73 4.91
N GLU A 44 -1.91 -7.10 3.93
CA GLU A 44 -0.46 -6.85 3.99
C GLU A 44 -0.12 -5.36 4.00
N HIS A 45 -0.86 -4.55 3.25
CA HIS A 45 -0.69 -3.10 3.24
C HIS A 45 -1.09 -2.48 4.59
N ASP A 46 -2.25 -2.86 5.12
CA ASP A 46 -2.76 -2.35 6.39
C ASP A 46 -1.83 -2.73 7.56
N GLN A 47 -1.32 -3.96 7.57
CA GLN A 47 -0.34 -4.41 8.57
C GLN A 47 0.95 -3.59 8.54
N ARG A 48 1.44 -3.24 7.33
CA ARG A 48 2.64 -2.40 7.20
C ARG A 48 2.38 -0.98 7.69
N LEU A 49 1.22 -0.40 7.36
CA LEU A 49 0.85 0.92 7.84
C LEU A 49 0.74 0.94 9.37
N GLN A 50 0.09 -0.05 9.96
CA GLN A 50 0.00 -0.17 11.41
C GLN A 50 1.38 -0.29 12.08
N ALA A 51 2.30 -1.06 11.48
CA ALA A 51 3.67 -1.16 11.99
C ALA A 51 4.44 0.18 11.89
N PHE A 52 4.18 0.98 10.84
CA PHE A 52 4.74 2.32 10.75
C PHE A 52 4.15 3.28 11.79
N ASP A 53 2.84 3.21 12.03
CA ASP A 53 2.18 4.02 13.05
C ASP A 53 2.73 3.70 14.46
N GLU A 54 2.93 2.41 14.77
CA GLU A 54 3.54 1.97 16.03
C GLU A 54 4.97 2.48 16.17
N PHE A 55 5.77 2.35 15.11
CA PHE A 55 7.14 2.85 15.10
C PHE A 55 7.22 4.38 15.28
N LEU A 56 6.35 5.13 14.61
CA LEU A 56 6.29 6.59 14.76
C LEU A 56 5.88 6.98 16.18
N ALA A 57 4.89 6.30 16.77
CA ALA A 57 4.47 6.56 18.13
C ALA A 57 5.59 6.29 19.16
N GLU A 58 6.38 5.22 18.98
CA GLU A 58 7.54 4.94 19.83
C GLU A 58 8.62 6.03 19.69
N TYR A 59 8.92 6.43 18.45
CA TYR A 59 9.88 7.49 18.17
C TYR A 59 9.47 8.84 18.79
N GLU A 60 8.20 9.22 18.63
CA GLU A 60 7.68 10.47 19.19
C GLU A 60 7.61 10.45 20.72
N ALA A 61 7.38 9.28 21.33
CA ALA A 61 7.45 9.13 22.78
C ALA A 61 8.89 9.35 23.30
N GLU A 62 9.91 8.93 22.55
CA GLU A 62 11.32 9.11 22.91
C GLU A 62 11.83 10.54 22.61
N HIS A 63 11.44 11.11 21.47
CA HIS A 63 12.07 12.32 20.93
C HIS A 63 11.16 13.56 20.91
N GLY A 64 9.87 13.41 21.20
CA GLY A 64 8.85 14.43 21.00
C GLY A 64 8.15 14.31 19.65
N GLU A 65 6.96 14.93 19.56
CA GLU A 65 6.12 14.93 18.35
C GLU A 65 6.86 15.50 17.14
N ILE A 66 6.74 14.84 15.99
CA ILE A 66 7.29 15.36 14.74
C ILE A 66 6.31 16.38 14.17
N THR A 67 6.67 17.67 14.21
CA THR A 67 5.76 18.72 13.72
C THR A 67 5.87 18.93 12.20
N GLU A 68 4.79 19.43 11.58
CA GLU A 68 4.79 19.81 10.16
C GLU A 68 5.88 20.85 9.83
N ALA A 69 6.17 21.76 10.77
CA ALA A 69 7.19 22.79 10.62
C ALA A 69 8.60 22.17 10.53
N GLU A 70 8.90 21.21 11.41
CA GLU A 70 10.17 20.48 11.41
C GLU A 70 10.32 19.62 10.17
N MET A 71 9.25 18.94 9.73
CA MET A 71 9.26 18.20 8.46
C MET A 71 9.56 19.10 7.27
N ALA A 72 8.93 20.28 7.21
CA ALA A 72 9.16 21.24 6.13
C ALA A 72 10.59 21.81 6.16
N GLU A 73 11.14 22.04 7.36
CA GLU A 73 12.54 22.45 7.50
C GLU A 73 13.50 21.34 7.07
N ALA A 74 13.25 20.10 7.48
CA ALA A 74 14.03 18.94 7.07
C ALA A 74 13.99 18.75 5.54
N ASP A 75 12.82 18.82 4.88
CA ASP A 75 12.72 18.71 3.42
C ASP A 75 13.55 19.81 2.73
N ARG A 76 13.42 21.07 3.17
CA ARG A 76 14.23 22.18 2.63
C ARG A 76 15.72 21.92 2.80
N TYR A 77 16.12 21.48 3.99
CA TYR A 77 17.51 21.19 4.32
C TYR A 77 18.08 20.07 3.45
N TYR A 78 17.39 18.93 3.36
CA TYR A 78 17.85 17.79 2.57
C TYR A 78 17.85 18.06 1.07
N ARG A 79 16.84 18.78 0.55
CA ARG A 79 16.82 19.23 -0.85
C ARG A 79 18.00 20.14 -1.18
N SER A 80 18.37 21.05 -0.28
CA SER A 80 19.52 21.95 -0.49
C SER A 80 20.86 21.20 -0.61
N ARG A 81 20.93 19.98 -0.06
CA ARG A 81 22.14 19.14 -0.05
C ARG A 81 22.05 17.94 -1.01
N ALA A 82 20.92 17.77 -1.69
CA ALA A 82 20.71 16.63 -2.57
C ALA A 82 21.62 16.73 -3.80
N ARG A 83 22.38 15.67 -4.07
CA ARG A 83 23.13 15.54 -5.32
C ARG A 83 22.17 15.09 -6.42
N VAL A 84 21.89 15.97 -7.38
CA VAL A 84 21.01 15.67 -8.51
C VAL A 84 21.68 14.61 -9.42
N VAL A 85 21.08 13.43 -9.48
CA VAL A 85 21.45 12.39 -10.46
C VAL A 85 20.45 12.48 -11.62
N ARG A 86 20.93 12.96 -12.77
CA ARG A 86 20.15 12.86 -14.02
C ARG A 86 20.49 11.51 -14.65
N SER A 87 19.51 10.66 -14.93
CA SER A 87 19.73 9.52 -15.82
C SER A 87 20.19 10.08 -17.16
N SER A 88 21.38 9.70 -17.60
CA SER A 88 21.83 9.96 -18.96
C SER A 88 20.87 9.23 -19.88
N GLY A 89 19.98 9.98 -20.53
CA GLY A 89 19.07 9.44 -21.53
C GLY A 89 19.88 8.71 -22.58
N VAL A 90 19.71 7.39 -22.66
CA VAL A 90 20.01 6.64 -23.87
C VAL A 90 18.81 6.90 -24.78
N ALA A 91 19.04 7.76 -25.78
CA ALA A 91 18.17 7.94 -26.93
C ALA A 91 18.35 6.76 -27.90
#